data_AF-A0A953SMK3-F1
#
_entry.id   AF-A0A953SMK3-F1
#
_cell.length_a   1.000
_cell.length_b   1.000
_cell.length_c   1.000
_cell.angle_alpha   90.00
_cell.angle_beta   90.00
_cell.angle_gamma   90.00
#
_symmetry.space_group_name_H-M   'P 1'
#
loop_
_entity.id
_entity.type
_entity.pdbx_description
1 polymer ?
#
loop_
_entity_poly.entity_id
_entity_poly.type
_entity_poly.pdbx_seq_one_letter_code
_entity_poly.pdbx_strand_id
1 'polypeptide(L)'
;MKKIIFIIWLLSLSFLTYAQDPMFFESFENSFETYTYEAGGYKLPSVGEIHILMIFAEFPDDNYDINNPRWVKGQAPTNMNNWVDLTWSTNPTQGSLTHYFNDMSNNKLKITGKVIHFIAPHSRSEYYSMTPRKMRGDIQKDIIQEIDITEDFSAYDNWSLVSDYTHSNVPDEKVEMIIFVWRNTYQDDPSYATSLGFGNNYGDLGWIGTFPVDGGARYVDTYNWGSGVSIRGYLQTNKYLDPFRLVVHEFSHYLLGHNDMHNGYGFWGMLSDWGTRVNIANAFERYQLNWIDDPTGYYTIDATSSSVITLTKSLGDLVTSKNAIRIIADASTNEYFYIENHTGTSYWETHTPFAENPNSIYGHIEPGIYVIRQNGLKNASSQFSKMLIPADGRYDWEVNGVITNPYGGNRILPLWERGEPNIRTGYHTLEMVPHNYSTGENPAAIVFAPKSIYPYWEDISEHGGDEFDAFKMDYQEIFSPWSNPNNQRENRDSLNFTMHLNYRYSNGTYQLKFYMNDPSASPPSTPQNLKLSTTANNHPLLTWDENLEPDLNGYRVYKKLIISGGSTNTSYVFTTSTSYT
;
A
#
# COMPACT_ATOMS: atom_id res chain seq x y z
N MET A 1 -21.08 -50.31 7.95
CA MET A 1 -21.63 -48.96 7.70
C MET A 1 -21.14 -47.90 8.68
N LYS A 2 -21.28 -48.06 10.02
CA LYS A 2 -20.84 -47.03 10.99
C LYS A 2 -19.32 -46.69 10.97
N LYS A 3 -18.44 -47.65 10.66
CA LYS A 3 -16.98 -47.40 10.55
C LYS A 3 -16.56 -46.67 9.25
N ILE A 4 -17.33 -46.81 8.17
CA ILE A 4 -17.04 -46.13 6.89
C ILE A 4 -17.50 -44.66 6.97
N ILE A 5 -18.62 -44.38 7.66
CA ILE A 5 -19.08 -43.01 7.90
C ILE A 5 -18.10 -42.25 8.79
N PHE A 6 -17.48 -42.89 9.80
CA PHE A 6 -16.48 -42.24 10.67
C PHE A 6 -15.16 -41.94 9.95
N ILE A 7 -14.74 -42.80 9.01
CA ILE A 7 -13.54 -42.56 8.18
C ILE A 7 -13.81 -41.48 7.13
N ILE A 8 -15.02 -41.42 6.55
CA ILE A 8 -15.41 -40.32 5.66
C ILE A 8 -15.51 -38.99 6.44
N TRP A 9 -15.99 -39.02 7.69
CA TRP A 9 -16.02 -37.83 8.56
C TRP A 9 -14.62 -37.36 8.97
N LEU A 10 -13.70 -38.27 9.29
CA LEU A 10 -12.28 -37.97 9.58
C LEU A 10 -11.51 -37.55 8.33
N LEU A 11 -11.84 -38.07 7.15
CA LEU A 11 -11.30 -37.61 5.86
C LEU A 11 -11.84 -36.22 5.53
N SER A 12 -13.13 -35.93 5.73
CA SER A 12 -13.66 -34.56 5.56
C SER A 12 -13.11 -33.58 6.58
N LEU A 13 -12.83 -33.99 7.83
CA LEU A 13 -12.14 -33.14 8.80
C LEU A 13 -10.66 -32.91 8.44
N SER A 14 -9.97 -33.93 7.92
CA SER A 14 -8.58 -33.78 7.47
C SER A 14 -8.46 -32.96 6.19
N PHE A 15 -9.46 -32.98 5.29
CA PHE A 15 -9.55 -32.06 4.16
C PHE A 15 -9.92 -30.62 4.58
N LEU A 16 -10.67 -30.44 5.67
CA LEU A 16 -10.94 -29.11 6.24
C LEU A 16 -9.73 -28.54 7.01
N THR A 17 -8.78 -29.38 7.47
CA THR A 17 -7.52 -28.93 8.08
C THR A 17 -6.33 -28.86 7.12
N TYR A 18 -6.49 -29.28 5.86
CA TYR A 18 -5.45 -29.20 4.81
C TYR A 18 -5.74 -28.15 3.72
N ALA A 19 -6.76 -27.32 3.93
CA ALA A 19 -7.09 -26.18 3.06
C ALA A 19 -6.83 -24.85 3.79
N GLN A 20 -5.65 -24.71 4.39
CA GLN A 20 -5.11 -23.42 4.83
C GLN A 20 -3.62 -23.40 4.48
N ASP A 21 -3.34 -23.33 3.18
CA ASP A 21 -2.08 -22.79 2.70
C ASP A 21 -2.33 -21.28 2.47
N PRO A 22 -1.50 -20.39 3.03
CA PRO A 22 -1.82 -18.98 3.14
C PRO A 22 -1.56 -18.31 1.80
N MET A 23 -2.61 -18.05 1.03
CA MET A 23 -2.62 -16.78 0.33
C MET A 23 -2.89 -15.73 1.39
N PHE A 24 -1.89 -14.89 1.63
CA PHE A 24 -1.86 -13.60 2.35
C PHE A 24 -3.24 -13.03 2.69
N PHE A 25 -3.92 -13.67 3.61
CA PHE A 25 -4.83 -13.06 4.55
C PHE A 25 -4.17 -13.40 5.86
N GLU A 26 -3.39 -12.46 6.38
CA GLU A 26 -3.17 -12.51 7.81
C GLU A 26 -4.55 -12.47 8.43
N SER A 27 -4.93 -13.55 9.10
CA SER A 27 -6.10 -13.50 9.95
C SER A 27 -5.92 -12.28 10.83
N PHE A 28 -6.81 -11.30 10.69
CA PHE A 28 -6.89 -10.16 11.59
C PHE A 28 -7.25 -10.75 12.96
N GLU A 29 -6.25 -11.21 13.72
CA GLU A 29 -6.46 -11.34 15.15
C GLU A 29 -6.78 -9.94 15.62
N ASN A 30 -7.96 -9.77 16.22
CA ASN A 30 -8.34 -8.54 16.88
C ASN A 30 -7.30 -8.31 17.99
N SER A 31 -6.25 -7.55 17.69
CA SER A 31 -5.36 -7.06 18.72
C SER A 31 -6.22 -6.18 19.64
N PHE A 32 -6.27 -6.54 20.92
CA PHE A 32 -7.02 -5.79 21.93
C PHE A 32 -6.34 -4.47 22.31
N GLU A 33 -5.39 -3.99 21.51
CA GLU A 33 -4.62 -2.78 21.75
C GLU A 33 -5.43 -1.53 21.39
N THR A 34 -5.35 -0.51 22.25
CA THR A 34 -5.97 0.81 22.05
C THR A 34 -5.05 1.67 21.19
N TYR A 35 -5.37 1.80 19.90
CA TYR A 35 -4.64 2.68 18.99
C TYR A 35 -5.04 4.13 19.22
N THR A 36 -4.06 5.02 19.27
CA THR A 36 -4.25 6.46 19.36
C THR A 36 -3.85 7.11 18.03
N TYR A 37 -4.74 7.94 17.51
CA TYR A 37 -4.56 8.61 16.22
C TYR A 37 -3.64 9.84 16.35
N GLU A 38 -2.86 10.14 15.31
CA GLU A 38 -1.82 11.21 15.29
C GLU A 38 -0.80 11.12 16.44
N ALA A 39 -0.60 9.93 16.99
CA ALA A 39 0.14 9.78 18.24
C ALA A 39 1.66 9.70 18.04
N GLY A 40 2.14 9.62 16.80
CA GLY A 40 3.54 9.32 16.49
C GLY A 40 3.74 7.84 16.15
N GLY A 41 4.97 7.35 16.30
CA GLY A 41 5.33 5.97 15.96
C GLY A 41 4.92 5.00 17.06
N TYR A 42 4.53 3.77 16.75
CA TYR A 42 3.86 2.85 17.69
C TYR A 42 4.80 2.27 18.78
N LYS A 43 5.78 1.47 18.36
CA LYS A 43 6.80 0.84 19.20
C LYS A 43 8.18 1.44 19.00
N LEU A 44 8.42 2.09 17.86
CA LEU A 44 9.57 2.94 17.59
C LEU A 44 9.15 4.41 17.43
N PRO A 45 10.03 5.37 17.75
CA PRO A 45 9.71 6.78 17.59
C PRO A 45 9.51 7.13 16.11
N SER A 46 8.55 7.99 15.80
CA SER A 46 8.39 8.55 14.45
C SER A 46 9.26 9.79 14.21
N VAL A 47 10.09 10.18 15.18
CA VAL A 47 10.96 11.36 15.11
C VAL A 47 12.32 11.07 15.74
N GLY A 48 13.32 11.89 15.42
CA GLY A 48 14.68 11.73 15.91
C GLY A 48 15.51 10.78 15.06
N GLU A 49 16.53 10.16 15.67
CA GLU A 49 17.46 9.28 14.97
C GLU A 49 17.44 7.88 15.58
N ILE A 50 17.30 6.86 14.74
CA ILE A 50 17.43 5.46 15.09
C ILE A 50 18.64 4.92 14.34
N HIS A 51 19.62 4.39 15.07
CA HIS A 51 20.77 3.71 14.50
C HIS A 51 20.49 2.21 14.45
N ILE A 52 20.56 1.59 13.27
CA ILE A 52 20.22 0.18 13.07
C ILE A 52 21.45 -0.66 12.78
N LEU A 53 21.39 -1.95 13.13
CA LEU A 53 22.31 -2.96 12.64
C LEU A 53 21.65 -3.74 11.49
N MET A 54 22.20 -3.66 10.28
CA MET A 54 21.70 -4.42 9.13
C MET A 54 22.64 -5.58 8.80
N ILE A 55 22.11 -6.80 8.78
CA ILE A 55 22.86 -8.04 8.58
C ILE A 55 22.39 -8.71 7.28
N PHE A 56 23.28 -8.75 6.31
CA PHE A 56 23.15 -9.56 5.11
C PHE A 56 23.66 -10.97 5.39
N ALA A 57 22.75 -11.90 5.60
CA ALA A 57 23.07 -13.26 6.03
C ALA A 57 22.95 -14.27 4.88
N GLU A 58 23.84 -15.25 4.84
CA GLU A 58 23.70 -16.43 3.98
C GLU A 58 24.04 -17.71 4.75
N PHE A 59 23.47 -18.84 4.33
CA PHE A 59 23.85 -20.14 4.88
C PHE A 59 24.97 -20.77 4.04
N PRO A 60 25.88 -21.55 4.66
CA PRO A 60 26.93 -22.30 3.96
C PRO A 60 26.41 -23.19 2.82
N ASP A 61 25.21 -23.77 2.96
CA ASP A 61 24.59 -24.67 2.00
C ASP A 61 23.65 -23.99 0.98
N ASP A 62 23.59 -22.65 0.94
CA ASP A 62 22.84 -21.94 -0.11
C ASP A 62 23.49 -22.18 -1.47
N ASN A 63 22.86 -23.01 -2.31
CA ASN A 63 23.37 -23.36 -3.65
C ASN A 63 22.52 -22.75 -4.77
N TYR A 64 21.60 -21.86 -4.44
CA TYR A 64 20.79 -21.17 -5.44
C TYR A 64 21.59 -20.04 -6.09
N ASP A 65 21.61 -20.04 -7.42
CA ASP A 65 22.25 -19.03 -8.27
C ASP A 65 23.57 -18.49 -7.68
N ILE A 66 24.53 -19.39 -7.45
CA ILE A 66 25.76 -19.11 -6.70
C ILE A 66 26.63 -18.01 -7.32
N ASN A 67 26.43 -17.72 -8.60
CA ASN A 67 27.17 -16.71 -9.37
C ASN A 67 26.32 -15.46 -9.67
N ASN A 68 25.19 -15.26 -8.96
CA ASN A 68 24.33 -14.11 -9.18
C ASN A 68 25.14 -12.81 -9.03
N PRO A 69 25.14 -11.90 -10.03
CA PRO A 69 25.96 -10.70 -9.99
C PRO A 69 25.55 -9.69 -8.91
N ARG A 70 24.34 -9.78 -8.34
CA ARG A 70 23.89 -8.94 -7.23
C ARG A 70 24.43 -9.46 -5.88
N TRP A 71 24.58 -10.77 -5.74
CA TRP A 71 25.13 -11.42 -4.54
C TRP A 71 25.73 -12.81 -4.86
N VAL A 72 27.04 -12.83 -5.10
CA VAL A 72 27.81 -14.08 -5.29
C VAL A 72 27.91 -14.81 -3.95
N LYS A 73 27.69 -16.13 -3.95
CA LYS A 73 27.77 -16.96 -2.73
C LYS A 73 29.13 -16.80 -2.03
N GLY A 74 29.10 -16.65 -0.71
CA GLY A 74 30.29 -16.52 0.14
C GLY A 74 30.95 -15.14 0.07
N GLN A 75 30.29 -14.16 -0.55
CA GLN A 75 30.76 -12.78 -0.66
C GLN A 75 29.67 -11.83 -0.18
N ALA A 76 30.06 -10.60 0.14
CA ALA A 76 29.11 -9.53 0.40
C ALA A 76 28.26 -9.20 -0.84
N PRO A 77 26.96 -8.85 -0.68
CA PRO A 77 26.16 -8.31 -1.77
C PRO A 77 26.77 -7.02 -2.32
N THR A 78 26.74 -6.83 -3.65
CA THR A 78 27.49 -5.76 -4.31
C THR A 78 27.05 -4.35 -3.90
N ASN A 79 25.81 -4.19 -3.48
CA ASN A 79 25.22 -2.92 -3.09
C ASN A 79 24.92 -2.80 -1.59
N MET A 80 25.40 -3.72 -0.74
CA MET A 80 25.01 -3.77 0.69
C MET A 80 25.22 -2.43 1.41
N ASN A 81 26.32 -1.73 1.11
CA ASN A 81 26.68 -0.47 1.77
C ASN A 81 25.81 0.72 1.34
N ASN A 82 24.96 0.55 0.32
CA ASN A 82 24.06 1.61 -0.14
C ASN A 82 22.68 1.52 0.52
N TRP A 83 22.40 0.48 1.33
CA TRP A 83 21.09 0.26 1.93
C TRP A 83 20.79 1.23 3.07
N VAL A 84 21.80 1.67 3.81
CA VAL A 84 21.66 2.64 4.91
C VAL A 84 22.99 3.37 5.06
N ASP A 85 22.93 4.67 5.33
CA ASP A 85 24.11 5.47 5.59
C ASP A 85 24.58 5.25 7.04
N LEU A 86 25.90 5.09 7.23
CA LEU A 86 26.48 4.94 8.56
C LEU A 86 26.24 6.15 9.46
N THR A 87 26.17 7.34 8.88
CA THR A 87 25.97 8.59 9.60
C THR A 87 24.98 9.46 8.87
N TRP A 88 24.24 10.27 9.62
CA TRP A 88 23.27 11.18 9.03
C TRP A 88 23.92 12.19 8.07
N SER A 89 23.27 12.42 6.94
CA SER A 89 23.64 13.42 5.95
C SER A 89 22.39 14.14 5.44
N THR A 90 22.52 15.44 5.15
CA THR A 90 21.46 16.21 4.46
C THR A 90 21.33 15.84 2.98
N ASN A 91 22.30 15.10 2.44
CA ASN A 91 22.27 14.49 1.12
C ASN A 91 22.54 12.99 1.31
N PRO A 92 21.54 12.22 1.77
CA PRO A 92 21.72 10.80 2.01
C PRO A 92 21.95 10.03 0.71
N THR A 93 22.51 8.82 0.80
CA THR A 93 22.70 7.96 -0.36
C THR A 93 21.35 7.68 -1.01
N GLN A 94 21.16 8.12 -2.25
CA GLN A 94 19.90 7.98 -2.96
C GLN A 94 19.46 6.51 -3.04
N GLY A 95 18.22 6.24 -2.64
CA GLY A 95 17.62 4.90 -2.60
C GLY A 95 17.89 4.10 -1.33
N SER A 96 18.69 4.63 -0.38
CA SER A 96 18.87 4.03 0.94
C SER A 96 17.63 4.20 1.84
N LEU A 97 17.58 3.46 2.96
CA LEU A 97 16.64 3.69 4.04
C LEU A 97 16.80 5.09 4.64
N THR A 98 18.03 5.60 4.73
CA THR A 98 18.30 6.97 5.20
C THR A 98 17.62 7.99 4.30
N HIS A 99 17.73 7.82 2.97
CA HIS A 99 17.02 8.65 1.99
C HIS A 99 15.50 8.49 2.10
N TYR A 100 15.01 7.26 2.23
CA TYR A 100 13.57 6.97 2.30
C TYR A 100 12.92 7.67 3.48
N PHE A 101 13.41 7.42 4.69
CA PHE A 101 12.81 7.99 5.88
C PHE A 101 13.04 9.50 5.97
N ASN A 102 14.15 10.04 5.42
CA ASN A 102 14.31 11.48 5.28
C ASN A 102 13.18 12.11 4.45
N ASP A 103 12.91 11.56 3.26
CA ASP A 103 11.91 12.11 2.34
C ASP A 103 10.49 11.90 2.83
N MET A 104 10.20 10.72 3.38
CA MET A 104 8.86 10.36 3.85
C MET A 104 8.47 11.07 5.13
N SER A 105 9.41 11.23 6.05
CA SER A 105 9.16 11.86 7.35
C SER A 105 9.35 13.37 7.36
N ASN A 106 9.74 13.96 6.22
CA ASN A 106 10.13 15.36 6.15
C ASN A 106 11.28 15.67 7.13
N ASN A 107 12.34 14.85 7.10
CA ASN A 107 13.52 14.96 7.96
C ASN A 107 13.21 14.91 9.47
N LYS A 108 12.04 14.38 9.86
CA LYS A 108 11.67 14.20 11.26
C LYS A 108 12.24 12.90 11.82
N LEU A 109 12.18 11.80 11.06
CA LEU A 109 12.79 10.51 11.37
C LEU A 109 14.05 10.30 10.52
N LYS A 110 15.14 9.94 11.18
CA LYS A 110 16.44 9.66 10.59
C LYS A 110 16.82 8.24 10.88
N ILE A 111 17.08 7.47 9.84
CA ILE A 111 17.58 6.10 9.96
C ILE A 111 19.03 6.10 9.49
N THR A 112 19.93 5.74 10.39
CA THR A 112 21.37 5.53 10.10
C THR A 112 21.72 4.12 10.55
N GLY A 113 22.87 3.58 10.14
CA GLY A 113 23.19 2.22 10.57
C GLY A 113 24.45 1.61 9.99
N LYS A 114 24.89 0.53 10.64
CA LYS A 114 26.01 -0.28 10.16
C LYS A 114 25.50 -1.48 9.38
N VAL A 115 26.19 -1.81 8.29
CA VAL A 115 25.88 -2.97 7.46
C VAL A 115 26.97 -4.02 7.59
N ILE A 116 26.59 -5.28 7.84
CA ILE A 116 27.50 -6.43 7.98
C ILE A 116 27.04 -7.56 7.06
N HIS A 117 27.99 -8.22 6.40
CA HIS A 117 27.76 -9.51 5.72
C HIS A 117 28.24 -10.63 6.63
N PHE A 118 27.44 -11.68 6.77
CA PHE A 118 27.75 -12.81 7.65
C PHE A 118 27.33 -14.14 7.02
N ILE A 119 28.19 -15.16 7.14
CA ILE A 119 27.86 -16.54 6.77
C ILE A 119 27.48 -17.27 8.05
N ALA A 120 26.28 -17.82 8.10
CA ALA A 120 25.76 -18.50 9.28
C ALA A 120 26.73 -19.61 9.76
N PRO A 121 26.90 -19.82 11.08
CA PRO A 121 27.85 -20.79 11.63
C PRO A 121 27.58 -22.24 11.18
N HIS A 122 26.33 -22.55 10.87
CA HIS A 122 25.88 -23.86 10.41
C HIS A 122 25.03 -23.74 9.14
N SER A 123 25.03 -24.81 8.35
CA SER A 123 24.13 -24.98 7.21
C SER A 123 22.67 -25.12 7.64
N ARG A 124 21.71 -24.88 6.73
CA ARG A 124 20.29 -25.15 6.99
C ARG A 124 20.08 -26.60 7.39
N SER A 125 20.76 -27.53 6.69
CA SER A 125 20.66 -28.96 6.95
C SER A 125 21.11 -29.33 8.36
N GLU A 126 22.17 -28.71 8.86
CA GLU A 126 22.67 -28.92 10.21
C GLU A 126 21.66 -28.39 11.24
N TYR A 127 21.22 -27.13 11.13
CA TYR A 127 20.22 -26.56 12.03
C TYR A 127 18.92 -27.36 12.08
N TYR A 128 18.47 -27.86 10.93
CA TYR A 128 17.29 -28.73 10.84
C TYR A 128 17.45 -30.05 11.61
N SER A 129 18.67 -30.59 11.64
CA SER A 129 19.02 -31.88 12.24
C SER A 129 19.36 -31.80 13.74
N MET A 130 19.58 -30.60 14.29
CA MET A 130 19.88 -30.41 15.72
C MET A 130 18.70 -30.86 16.61
N THR A 131 19.01 -31.23 17.86
CA THR A 131 18.02 -31.63 18.86
C THR A 131 18.20 -30.81 20.15
N PRO A 132 17.26 -29.91 20.49
CA PRO A 132 16.07 -29.54 19.70
C PRO A 132 16.45 -28.87 18.37
N ARG A 133 15.55 -28.98 17.38
CA ARG A 133 15.71 -28.28 16.10
C ARG A 133 15.83 -26.79 16.35
N LYS A 134 16.77 -26.15 15.66
CA LYS A 134 17.00 -24.72 15.72
C LYS A 134 16.17 -24.02 14.66
N MET A 135 15.46 -22.96 15.07
CA MET A 135 14.60 -22.16 14.19
C MET A 135 15.22 -20.79 13.96
N ARG A 136 14.60 -19.96 13.11
CA ARG A 136 15.06 -18.60 12.76
C ARG A 136 15.55 -17.80 13.97
N GLY A 137 14.82 -17.82 15.08
CA GLY A 137 15.23 -17.15 16.31
C GLY A 137 16.56 -17.63 16.87
N ASP A 138 16.76 -18.94 16.95
CA ASP A 138 18.04 -19.50 17.37
C ASP A 138 19.17 -19.17 16.38
N ILE A 139 18.90 -19.30 15.08
CA ILE A 139 19.88 -19.09 14.02
C ILE A 139 20.36 -17.63 14.00
N GLN A 140 19.43 -16.68 14.09
CA GLN A 140 19.75 -15.25 14.12
C GLN A 140 20.46 -14.87 15.41
N LYS A 141 20.10 -15.50 16.55
CA LYS A 141 20.84 -15.37 17.79
C LYS A 141 22.29 -15.83 17.64
N ASP A 142 22.54 -17.01 17.08
CA ASP A 142 23.91 -17.51 16.91
C ASP A 142 24.77 -16.52 16.10
N ILE A 143 24.21 -15.95 15.02
CA ILE A 143 24.89 -14.91 14.22
C ILE A 143 25.15 -13.65 15.04
N ILE A 144 24.15 -13.15 15.76
CA ILE A 144 24.29 -11.94 16.59
C ILE A 144 25.36 -12.15 17.67
N GLN A 145 25.41 -13.33 18.30
CA GLN A 145 26.41 -13.64 19.33
C GLN A 145 27.83 -13.71 18.78
N GLU A 146 28.03 -14.12 17.53
CA GLU A 146 29.34 -14.03 16.86
C GLU A 146 29.71 -12.57 16.52
N ILE A 147 28.73 -11.75 16.14
CA ILE A 147 28.94 -10.31 15.87
C ILE A 147 29.29 -9.55 17.16
N ASP A 148 28.62 -9.86 18.28
CA ASP A 148 28.83 -9.30 19.63
C ASP A 148 30.28 -9.41 20.13
N ILE A 149 31.07 -10.33 19.58
CA ILE A 149 32.50 -10.43 19.90
C ILE A 149 33.26 -9.17 19.44
N THR A 150 32.78 -8.49 18.40
CA THR A 150 33.46 -7.36 17.75
C THR A 150 32.64 -6.08 17.67
N GLU A 151 31.32 -6.19 17.81
CA GLU A 151 30.39 -5.08 17.73
C GLU A 151 29.96 -4.65 19.13
N ASP A 152 29.96 -3.35 19.39
CA ASP A 152 29.39 -2.77 20.61
C ASP A 152 27.94 -2.39 20.34
N PHE A 153 27.01 -3.06 21.02
CA PHE A 153 25.59 -2.85 20.81
C PHE A 153 25.07 -1.55 21.46
N SER A 154 25.91 -0.78 22.15
CA SER A 154 25.56 0.56 22.65
C SER A 154 25.16 1.56 21.59
N ALA A 155 25.63 1.38 20.36
CA ALA A 155 25.26 2.26 19.27
C ALA A 155 23.77 2.13 18.88
N TYR A 156 23.13 1.00 19.21
CA TYR A 156 21.78 0.61 18.80
C TYR A 156 20.78 0.61 19.98
N ASP A 157 21.09 1.34 21.05
CA ASP A 157 20.28 1.49 22.27
C ASP A 157 20.29 2.98 22.68
N ASN A 158 19.41 3.77 22.07
CA ASN A 158 19.24 5.20 22.25
C ASN A 158 17.85 5.60 22.76
N TRP A 159 16.84 4.74 22.59
CA TRP A 159 15.44 5.05 22.83
C TRP A 159 14.78 4.08 23.79
N SER A 160 13.91 4.61 24.63
CA SER A 160 13.08 3.84 25.55
C SER A 160 11.60 4.02 25.24
N LEU A 161 10.88 2.90 25.25
CA LEU A 161 9.43 2.89 25.11
C LEU A 161 8.78 3.16 26.47
N VAL A 162 8.17 4.34 26.63
CA VAL A 162 7.45 4.71 27.87
C VAL A 162 6.06 4.07 27.88
N SER A 163 5.37 4.16 26.76
CA SER A 163 4.12 3.49 26.44
C SER A 163 3.95 3.48 24.94
N ASP A 164 2.96 2.77 24.41
CA ASP A 164 2.57 2.86 23.01
C ASP A 164 2.50 4.34 22.57
N TYR A 165 3.13 4.65 21.44
CA TYR A 165 3.22 6.00 20.87
C TYR A 165 4.05 7.04 21.65
N THR A 166 4.64 6.67 22.78
CA THR A 166 5.40 7.60 23.62
C THR A 166 6.80 7.05 23.88
N HIS A 167 7.79 7.81 23.40
CA HIS A 167 9.20 7.44 23.45
C HIS A 167 10.02 8.50 24.16
N SER A 168 11.09 8.07 24.81
CA SER A 168 12.12 8.94 25.38
C SER A 168 13.46 8.62 24.72
N ASN A 169 14.21 9.66 24.32
CA ASN A 169 15.56 9.51 23.76
C ASN A 169 16.57 9.28 24.90
N VAL A 170 16.40 8.14 25.57
CA VAL A 170 17.23 7.65 26.66
C VAL A 170 17.36 6.14 26.48
N PRO A 171 18.58 5.58 26.50
CA PRO A 171 18.83 4.13 26.44
C PRO A 171 18.09 3.35 27.54
N ASP A 172 17.60 2.15 27.24
CA ASP A 172 16.96 1.23 28.20
C ASP A 172 17.51 -0.20 28.19
N GLU A 173 18.73 -0.38 27.67
CA GLU A 173 19.42 -1.66 27.54
C GLU A 173 18.86 -2.57 26.44
N LYS A 174 17.72 -2.21 25.81
CA LYS A 174 17.16 -2.95 24.68
C LYS A 174 17.78 -2.44 23.38
N VAL A 175 18.29 -3.35 22.56
CA VAL A 175 18.66 -3.02 21.18
C VAL A 175 17.40 -2.65 20.40
N GLU A 176 17.36 -1.48 19.76
CA GLU A 176 16.17 -1.01 19.04
C GLU A 176 15.83 -1.86 17.83
N MET A 177 16.79 -2.06 16.92
CA MET A 177 16.50 -2.61 15.61
C MET A 177 17.71 -3.27 14.95
N ILE A 178 17.53 -4.56 14.65
CA ILE A 178 18.41 -5.39 13.85
C ILE A 178 17.61 -5.87 12.62
N ILE A 179 18.11 -5.62 11.42
CA ILE A 179 17.44 -6.02 10.18
C ILE A 179 18.24 -7.14 9.51
N PHE A 180 17.67 -8.33 9.45
CA PHE A 180 18.20 -9.44 8.68
C PHE A 180 17.67 -9.42 7.25
N VAL A 181 18.58 -9.50 6.29
CA VAL A 181 18.28 -9.74 4.88
C VAL A 181 18.99 -11.00 4.44
N TRP A 182 18.25 -12.09 4.29
CA TRP A 182 18.79 -13.38 3.89
C TRP A 182 19.02 -13.44 2.38
N ARG A 183 20.15 -14.00 1.96
CA ARG A 183 20.49 -14.17 0.54
C ARG A 183 19.36 -14.85 -0.23
N ASN A 184 18.95 -16.02 0.26
CA ASN A 184 17.89 -16.80 -0.37
C ASN A 184 17.37 -17.95 0.52
N THR A 185 16.40 -17.72 1.39
CA THR A 185 15.56 -18.79 1.98
C THR A 185 14.20 -18.92 1.30
N TYR A 186 13.86 -17.98 0.41
CA TYR A 186 12.62 -18.00 -0.37
C TYR A 186 12.53 -19.16 -1.37
N GLN A 187 13.65 -19.55 -1.99
CA GLN A 187 13.67 -20.62 -3.00
C GLN A 187 13.80 -22.03 -2.40
N ASP A 188 13.85 -22.13 -1.07
CA ASP A 188 13.79 -23.41 -0.40
C ASP A 188 12.40 -24.05 -0.61
N ASP A 189 12.30 -25.37 -0.45
CA ASP A 189 10.99 -26.03 -0.39
C ASP A 189 10.13 -25.34 0.71
N PRO A 190 8.87 -24.95 0.42
CA PRO A 190 8.08 -24.16 1.37
C PRO A 190 7.90 -24.84 2.74
N SER A 191 7.77 -26.17 2.77
CA SER A 191 7.65 -26.91 4.02
C SER A 191 8.98 -26.91 4.79
N TYR A 192 10.09 -26.98 4.08
CA TYR A 192 11.43 -26.92 4.66
C TYR A 192 11.74 -25.52 5.21
N ALA A 193 11.50 -24.46 4.45
CA ALA A 193 11.64 -23.07 4.92
C ALA A 193 10.80 -22.80 6.17
N THR A 194 9.53 -23.20 6.14
CA THR A 194 8.61 -23.07 7.29
C THR A 194 9.11 -23.82 8.52
N SER A 195 9.67 -25.01 8.35
CA SER A 195 10.19 -25.82 9.45
C SER A 195 11.39 -25.19 10.18
N LEU A 196 12.10 -24.27 9.52
CA LEU A 196 13.18 -23.47 10.08
C LEU A 196 12.72 -22.06 10.49
N GLY A 197 11.44 -21.73 10.37
CA GLY A 197 10.90 -20.41 10.73
C GLY A 197 11.11 -19.31 9.68
N PHE A 198 11.37 -19.69 8.41
CA PHE A 198 11.52 -18.78 7.26
C PHE A 198 10.32 -18.84 6.30
N GLY A 199 9.13 -19.20 6.81
CA GLY A 199 7.91 -19.32 6.01
C GLY A 199 7.44 -18.01 5.37
N ASN A 200 7.80 -16.86 5.96
CA ASN A 200 7.46 -15.52 5.48
C ASN A 200 8.57 -14.48 5.77
N ASN A 201 8.33 -13.22 5.43
CA ASN A 201 9.02 -12.08 6.03
C ASN A 201 8.33 -11.73 7.36
N TYR A 202 9.07 -11.13 8.29
CA TYR A 202 8.58 -10.90 9.65
C TYR A 202 9.12 -9.59 10.25
N GLY A 203 8.26 -8.84 10.92
CA GLY A 203 8.60 -7.77 11.87
C GLY A 203 9.03 -8.29 13.25
N ASP A 204 9.87 -9.33 13.27
CA ASP A 204 10.48 -9.86 14.49
C ASP A 204 11.78 -10.65 14.17
N LEU A 205 12.44 -11.20 15.22
CA LEU A 205 13.64 -12.04 15.06
C LEU A 205 13.45 -13.54 15.36
N GLY A 206 12.24 -14.03 15.64
CA GLY A 206 11.94 -15.47 15.69
C GLY A 206 11.52 -16.05 17.05
N TRP A 207 11.04 -15.22 17.98
CA TRP A 207 10.23 -15.60 19.16
C TRP A 207 10.88 -16.64 20.11
N ILE A 208 12.18 -16.55 20.32
CA ILE A 208 12.92 -17.40 21.27
C ILE A 208 13.13 -16.75 22.65
N GLY A 209 12.53 -15.59 22.89
CA GLY A 209 12.74 -14.80 24.11
C GLY A 209 13.72 -13.64 23.91
N THR A 210 14.36 -13.25 25.00
CA THR A 210 15.45 -12.27 25.01
C THR A 210 16.79 -12.97 25.22
N PHE A 211 17.87 -12.36 24.75
CA PHE A 211 19.22 -12.83 25.05
C PHE A 211 20.22 -11.67 25.20
N PRO A 212 21.25 -11.83 26.04
CA PRO A 212 22.20 -10.75 26.31
C PRO A 212 23.21 -10.54 25.18
N VAL A 213 23.63 -9.29 25.02
CA VAL A 213 24.77 -8.80 24.22
C VAL A 213 25.61 -7.84 25.07
N ASP A 214 26.77 -7.41 24.60
CA ASP A 214 27.73 -6.58 25.33
C ASP A 214 28.10 -7.15 26.70
N GLY A 215 28.28 -8.47 26.79
CA GLY A 215 28.55 -9.15 28.06
C GLY A 215 27.40 -9.06 29.08
N GLY A 216 26.18 -8.78 28.63
CA GLY A 216 24.99 -8.65 29.46
C GLY A 216 24.63 -7.23 29.87
N ALA A 217 25.33 -6.22 29.33
CA ALA A 217 24.93 -4.82 29.51
C ALA A 217 23.69 -4.45 28.70
N ARG A 218 23.37 -5.23 27.66
CA ARG A 218 22.20 -5.05 26.79
C ARG A 218 21.55 -6.38 26.44
N TYR A 219 20.37 -6.31 25.84
CA TYR A 219 19.69 -7.48 25.33
C TYR A 219 19.00 -7.23 23.98
N VAL A 220 18.85 -8.31 23.23
CA VAL A 220 18.04 -8.38 22.02
C VAL A 220 16.73 -9.09 22.35
N ASP A 221 15.61 -8.50 21.97
CA ASP A 221 14.28 -9.09 22.09
C ASP A 221 13.84 -9.68 20.74
N THR A 222 13.45 -10.95 20.72
CA THR A 222 13.12 -11.64 19.46
C THR A 222 11.63 -11.79 19.18
N TYR A 223 10.77 -11.35 20.10
CA TYR A 223 9.31 -11.39 19.90
C TYR A 223 8.84 -10.33 18.90
N ASN A 224 7.55 -10.41 18.55
CA ASN A 224 6.88 -9.31 17.86
C ASN A 224 7.06 -8.01 18.66
N TRP A 225 7.33 -6.90 17.97
CA TRP A 225 7.70 -5.62 18.61
C TRP A 225 9.03 -5.64 19.38
N GLY A 226 9.84 -6.68 19.15
CA GLY A 226 11.16 -6.85 19.74
C GLY A 226 12.20 -5.93 19.09
N SER A 227 13.33 -6.50 18.71
CA SER A 227 14.53 -5.81 18.26
C SER A 227 14.85 -6.10 16.79
N GLY A 228 13.89 -6.43 15.93
CA GLY A 228 14.28 -6.66 14.55
C GLY A 228 13.25 -7.07 13.50
N VAL A 229 13.75 -7.09 12.28
CA VAL A 229 13.04 -7.46 11.04
C VAL A 229 13.80 -8.60 10.37
N SER A 230 13.09 -9.56 9.78
CA SER A 230 13.66 -10.70 9.07
C SER A 230 13.09 -10.83 7.66
N ILE A 231 13.92 -10.54 6.64
CA ILE A 231 13.56 -10.66 5.23
C ILE A 231 14.18 -11.93 4.63
N ARG A 232 13.36 -12.78 4.02
CA ARG A 232 13.75 -14.16 3.64
C ARG A 232 14.52 -14.26 2.32
N GLY A 233 14.56 -13.24 1.47
CA GLY A 233 15.17 -13.40 0.15
C GLY A 233 15.55 -12.11 -0.54
N TYR A 234 16.85 -11.80 -0.56
CA TYR A 234 17.41 -10.73 -1.37
C TYR A 234 17.38 -11.05 -2.87
N LEU A 235 17.68 -12.30 -3.25
CA LEU A 235 17.70 -12.79 -4.64
C LEU A 235 16.30 -13.20 -5.13
N GLN A 236 15.25 -12.72 -4.48
CA GLN A 236 13.90 -12.96 -4.92
C GLN A 236 13.63 -12.24 -6.25
N THR A 237 13.13 -12.99 -7.23
CA THR A 237 12.91 -12.53 -8.61
C THR A 237 11.44 -12.23 -8.92
N ASN A 238 10.54 -12.37 -7.92
CA ASN A 238 9.12 -12.08 -8.12
C ASN A 238 8.91 -10.56 -8.13
N LYS A 239 8.25 -10.07 -9.19
CA LYS A 239 7.94 -8.65 -9.43
C LYS A 239 7.22 -7.95 -8.25
N TYR A 240 6.66 -8.68 -7.30
CA TYR A 240 5.94 -8.09 -6.15
C TYR A 240 6.76 -8.00 -4.85
N LEU A 241 7.95 -8.59 -4.81
CA LEU A 241 8.69 -8.83 -3.57
C LEU A 241 10.12 -8.27 -3.68
N ASP A 242 10.19 -6.95 -3.76
CA ASP A 242 11.45 -6.19 -3.60
C ASP A 242 11.90 -6.24 -2.13
N PRO A 243 13.11 -6.78 -1.83
CA PRO A 243 13.58 -6.88 -0.45
C PRO A 243 13.68 -5.52 0.24
N PHE A 244 13.93 -4.42 -0.49
CA PHE A 244 13.96 -3.08 0.10
C PHE A 244 12.58 -2.66 0.60
N ARG A 245 11.57 -2.78 -0.27
CA ARG A 245 10.16 -2.57 0.12
C ARG A 245 9.79 -3.43 1.32
N LEU A 246 10.17 -4.71 1.32
CA LEU A 246 9.86 -5.61 2.43
C LEU A 246 10.49 -5.13 3.74
N VAL A 247 11.73 -4.66 3.73
CA VAL A 247 12.33 -4.03 4.93
C VAL A 247 11.50 -2.82 5.39
N VAL A 248 11.13 -1.93 4.47
CA VAL A 248 10.30 -0.75 4.80
C VAL A 248 8.95 -1.16 5.39
N HIS A 249 8.32 -2.20 4.83
CA HIS A 249 7.04 -2.72 5.28
C HIS A 249 7.11 -3.27 6.70
N GLU A 250 8.01 -4.24 6.93
CA GLU A 250 8.16 -4.88 8.24
C GLU A 250 8.64 -3.89 9.31
N PHE A 251 9.52 -2.94 8.95
CA PHE A 251 9.92 -1.86 9.85
C PHE A 251 8.73 -0.97 10.20
N SER A 252 7.85 -0.71 9.23
CA SER A 252 6.70 0.19 9.42
C SER A 252 5.63 -0.36 10.32
N HIS A 253 5.60 -1.67 10.59
CA HIS A 253 4.78 -2.21 11.66
C HIS A 253 5.15 -1.57 13.02
N TYR A 254 6.44 -1.34 13.27
CA TYR A 254 6.90 -0.68 14.51
C TYR A 254 6.49 0.80 14.59
N LEU A 255 6.18 1.42 13.44
CA LEU A 255 5.74 2.81 13.38
C LEU A 255 4.22 2.94 13.43
N LEU A 256 3.49 2.12 12.68
CA LEU A 256 2.06 2.32 12.45
C LEU A 256 1.20 1.34 13.26
N GLY A 257 1.69 0.14 13.56
CA GLY A 257 0.93 -0.87 14.26
C GLY A 257 0.89 -2.24 13.58
N HIS A 258 0.01 -3.11 14.06
CA HIS A 258 -0.12 -4.49 13.60
C HIS A 258 -0.84 -4.55 12.25
N ASN A 259 -1.18 -5.77 11.83
CA ASN A 259 -1.78 -6.09 10.55
C ASN A 259 -3.14 -5.40 10.29
N ASP A 260 -3.82 -4.92 11.32
CA ASP A 260 -5.04 -4.12 11.22
C ASP A 260 -4.79 -2.69 10.71
N MET A 261 -3.52 -2.28 10.61
CA MET A 261 -3.10 -0.99 10.07
C MET A 261 -2.75 -1.03 8.59
N HIS A 262 -2.79 -2.20 7.95
CA HIS A 262 -2.59 -2.31 6.51
C HIS A 262 -3.58 -1.45 5.73
N ASN A 263 -3.11 -0.81 4.67
CA ASN A 263 -3.96 -0.16 3.69
C ASN A 263 -4.38 -1.15 2.59
N GLY A 264 -5.53 -0.87 1.97
CA GLY A 264 -6.17 -1.76 1.01
C GLY A 264 -5.41 -1.98 -0.28
N TYR A 265 -5.99 -2.80 -1.16
CA TYR A 265 -5.31 -3.29 -2.36
C TYR A 265 -4.93 -2.20 -3.35
N GLY A 266 -3.84 -2.46 -4.07
CA GLY A 266 -3.48 -1.71 -5.28
C GLY A 266 -3.27 -0.22 -5.10
N PHE A 267 -2.71 0.13 -3.95
CA PHE A 267 -2.31 1.47 -3.62
C PHE A 267 -0.95 1.49 -2.93
N TRP A 268 -0.33 2.67 -2.81
CA TRP A 268 0.93 2.82 -2.10
C TRP A 268 0.74 3.08 -0.61
N GLY A 269 1.75 2.67 0.14
CA GLY A 269 1.85 2.89 1.57
C GLY A 269 2.95 2.00 2.12
N MET A 270 3.47 2.36 3.28
CA MET A 270 4.45 1.53 3.97
C MET A 270 3.84 0.20 4.40
N LEU A 271 2.62 0.23 4.96
CA LEU A 271 1.84 -0.97 5.28
C LEU A 271 0.83 -1.27 4.17
N SER A 272 1.25 -1.16 2.93
CA SER A 272 0.43 -1.65 1.82
C SER A 272 0.41 -3.17 1.83
N ASP A 273 -0.81 -3.71 1.72
CA ASP A 273 -1.03 -5.15 1.58
C ASP A 273 -0.63 -5.57 0.14
N TRP A 274 -1.51 -6.26 -0.58
CA TRP A 274 -1.22 -6.73 -1.92
C TRP A 274 -1.30 -5.62 -3.00
N GLY A 275 -0.34 -5.62 -3.93
CA GLY A 275 -0.41 -4.82 -5.16
C GLY A 275 0.22 -3.41 -5.13
N THR A 276 1.17 -3.13 -4.26
CA THR A 276 1.78 -1.78 -4.15
C THR A 276 2.43 -1.28 -5.44
N ARG A 277 2.05 -0.06 -5.84
CA ARG A 277 2.53 0.61 -7.07
C ARG A 277 3.94 1.20 -6.94
N VAL A 278 4.15 1.91 -5.83
CA VAL A 278 5.33 2.73 -5.56
C VAL A 278 5.69 2.71 -4.07
N ASN A 279 6.94 3.02 -3.75
CA ASN A 279 7.46 2.99 -2.39
C ASN A 279 7.25 4.36 -1.72
N ILE A 280 6.02 4.71 -1.35
CA ILE A 280 5.69 6.00 -0.72
C ILE A 280 4.83 5.79 0.53
N ALA A 281 5.16 6.50 1.61
CA ALA A 281 4.25 6.66 2.74
C ALA A 281 3.10 7.60 2.36
N ASN A 282 1.87 7.08 2.36
CA ASN A 282 0.70 7.84 1.93
C ASN A 282 0.28 8.90 2.97
N ALA A 283 -0.63 9.80 2.60
CA ALA A 283 -1.07 10.89 3.45
C ALA A 283 -1.64 10.42 4.81
N PHE A 284 -2.40 9.33 4.85
CA PHE A 284 -2.89 8.77 6.12
C PHE A 284 -1.73 8.40 7.04
N GLU A 285 -0.77 7.62 6.55
CA GLU A 285 0.39 7.16 7.33
C GLU A 285 1.23 8.36 7.80
N ARG A 286 1.42 9.36 6.94
CA ARG A 286 2.14 10.59 7.28
C ARG A 286 1.40 11.44 8.31
N TYR A 287 0.07 11.52 8.28
CA TYR A 287 -0.69 12.19 9.34
C TYR A 287 -0.57 11.43 10.66
N GLN A 288 -0.73 10.10 10.63
CA GLN A 288 -0.63 9.25 11.82
C GLN A 288 0.73 9.40 12.52
N LEU A 289 1.81 9.47 11.75
CA LEU A 289 3.18 9.59 12.26
C LEU A 289 3.61 11.03 12.56
N ASN A 290 2.73 12.00 12.35
CA ASN A 290 3.01 13.44 12.46
C ASN A 290 4.14 13.91 11.51
N TRP A 291 4.16 13.36 10.31
CA TRP A 291 5.13 13.66 9.24
C TRP A 291 4.67 14.75 8.29
N ILE A 292 3.37 15.07 8.25
CA ILE A 292 2.85 16.25 7.52
C ILE A 292 3.21 17.55 8.25
N ASP A 293 3.57 18.60 7.51
CA ASP A 293 3.78 19.94 8.06
C ASP A 293 2.50 20.78 7.97
N ASP A 294 1.62 20.62 8.96
CA ASP A 294 0.40 21.43 9.09
C ASP A 294 0.25 22.10 10.48
N PRO A 295 1.23 22.91 10.93
CA PRO A 295 1.21 23.49 12.28
C PRO A 295 0.07 24.48 12.52
N THR A 296 -0.60 24.93 11.46
CA THR A 296 -1.71 25.90 11.52
C THR A 296 -3.08 25.27 11.29
N GLY A 297 -3.15 23.95 11.03
CA GLY A 297 -4.37 23.28 10.60
C GLY A 297 -4.87 23.76 9.23
N TYR A 298 -4.02 24.42 8.43
CA TYR A 298 -4.37 24.94 7.12
C TYR A 298 -4.81 23.83 6.17
N TYR A 299 -4.29 22.62 6.31
CA TYR A 299 -4.65 21.50 5.45
C TYR A 299 -5.75 20.61 6.02
N THR A 300 -6.25 20.91 7.22
CA THR A 300 -7.41 20.22 7.81
C THR A 300 -8.71 20.97 7.52
N ILE A 301 -9.70 20.26 6.99
CA ILE A 301 -11.03 20.79 6.64
C ILE A 301 -12.08 19.96 7.38
N ASP A 302 -13.03 20.61 8.05
CA ASP A 302 -14.14 19.94 8.73
C ASP A 302 -15.38 19.90 7.83
N ALA A 303 -15.72 18.70 7.32
CA ALA A 303 -16.93 18.51 6.50
C ALA A 303 -18.21 18.28 7.33
N THR A 304 -18.10 18.22 8.66
CA THR A 304 -19.23 18.10 9.59
C THR A 304 -19.73 19.46 10.08
N SER A 305 -18.95 20.52 9.87
CA SER A 305 -19.39 21.90 10.12
C SER A 305 -20.71 22.16 9.40
N SER A 306 -21.59 23.00 9.94
CA SER A 306 -22.84 23.44 9.28
C SER A 306 -22.70 24.74 8.49
N SER A 307 -21.51 25.34 8.49
CA SER A 307 -21.27 26.63 7.83
C SER A 307 -21.10 26.44 6.33
N VAL A 308 -21.83 27.25 5.53
CA VAL A 308 -21.59 27.33 4.09
C VAL A 308 -20.29 28.09 3.84
N ILE A 309 -19.26 27.39 3.36
CA ILE A 309 -17.93 27.95 3.18
C ILE A 309 -17.35 27.48 1.86
N THR A 310 -16.77 28.39 1.09
CA THR A 310 -15.90 28.06 -0.03
C THR A 310 -14.44 28.29 0.36
N LEU A 311 -13.64 27.25 0.30
CA LEU A 311 -12.21 27.30 0.58
C LEU A 311 -11.41 27.13 -0.71
N THR A 312 -10.24 27.75 -0.78
CA THR A 312 -9.26 27.47 -1.83
C THR A 312 -7.94 27.08 -1.18
N LYS A 313 -7.40 25.93 -1.56
CA LYS A 313 -6.14 25.39 -1.06
C LYS A 313 -5.20 25.14 -2.23
N SER A 314 -3.93 25.43 -2.04
CA SER A 314 -2.88 24.99 -2.97
C SER A 314 -2.27 23.70 -2.45
N LEU A 315 -2.17 22.68 -3.30
CA LEU A 315 -1.61 21.38 -2.95
C LEU A 315 -0.48 21.03 -3.91
N GLY A 316 0.75 21.09 -3.41
CA GLY A 316 1.95 20.66 -4.13
C GLY A 316 2.12 19.15 -4.06
N ASP A 317 3.13 18.63 -4.75
CA ASP A 317 3.48 17.20 -4.73
C ASP A 317 3.74 16.69 -3.30
N LEU A 318 3.21 15.52 -2.95
CA LEU A 318 3.22 14.96 -1.60
C LEU A 318 4.64 14.81 -1.06
N VAL A 319 5.54 14.26 -1.89
CA VAL A 319 6.90 13.93 -1.47
C VAL A 319 7.74 15.21 -1.33
N THR A 320 7.67 16.11 -2.31
CA THR A 320 8.52 17.31 -2.32
C THR A 320 7.96 18.49 -1.53
N SER A 321 6.65 18.74 -1.59
CA SER A 321 6.00 19.85 -0.87
C SER A 321 5.59 19.50 0.56
N LYS A 322 5.56 18.19 0.88
CA LYS A 322 5.35 17.63 2.23
C LYS A 322 3.99 17.94 2.86
N ASN A 323 3.00 18.27 2.02
CA ASN A 323 1.66 18.61 2.45
C ASN A 323 0.63 17.65 1.82
N ALA A 324 -0.41 17.35 2.58
CA ALA A 324 -1.60 16.65 2.15
C ALA A 324 -2.81 17.32 2.82
N ILE A 325 -3.99 17.27 2.20
CA ILE A 325 -5.22 17.77 2.83
C ILE A 325 -5.92 16.63 3.55
N ARG A 326 -6.42 16.89 4.76
CA ARG A 326 -7.32 16.00 5.47
C ARG A 326 -8.70 16.62 5.59
N ILE A 327 -9.72 15.87 5.22
CA ILE A 327 -11.13 16.23 5.37
C ILE A 327 -11.73 15.34 6.45
N ILE A 328 -12.23 15.95 7.51
CA ILE A 328 -12.92 15.25 8.60
C ILE A 328 -14.32 14.88 8.09
N ALA A 329 -14.56 13.59 7.89
CA ALA A 329 -15.88 13.07 7.61
C ALA A 329 -16.63 12.83 8.92
N ASP A 330 -15.99 12.19 9.90
CA ASP A 330 -16.50 11.97 11.25
C ASP A 330 -15.37 11.70 12.23
N ALA A 331 -15.03 12.69 13.06
CA ALA A 331 -13.93 12.53 14.01
C ALA A 331 -14.24 11.50 15.11
N SER A 332 -15.52 11.23 15.41
CA SER A 332 -15.90 10.33 16.51
C SER A 332 -15.67 8.85 16.18
N THR A 333 -15.71 8.51 14.89
CA THR A 333 -15.49 7.16 14.37
C THR A 333 -14.20 7.04 13.57
N ASN A 334 -13.36 8.07 13.55
CA ASN A 334 -12.13 8.16 12.75
C ASN A 334 -12.37 7.98 11.24
N GLU A 335 -13.38 8.67 10.71
CA GLU A 335 -13.65 8.72 9.28
C GLU A 335 -13.08 9.99 8.67
N TYR A 336 -12.25 9.82 7.64
CA TYR A 336 -11.55 10.92 6.98
C TYR A 336 -11.40 10.68 5.49
N PHE A 337 -11.21 11.75 4.74
CA PHE A 337 -10.60 11.68 3.41
C PHE A 337 -9.24 12.37 3.45
N TYR A 338 -8.25 11.79 2.80
CA TYR A 338 -6.96 12.41 2.56
C TYR A 338 -6.81 12.69 1.08
N ILE A 339 -6.36 13.89 0.76
CA ILE A 339 -6.11 14.33 -0.60
C ILE A 339 -4.63 14.60 -0.75
N GLU A 340 -4.01 13.89 -1.68
CA GLU A 340 -2.59 14.03 -2.00
C GLU A 340 -2.41 14.27 -3.49
N ASN A 341 -1.34 15.00 -3.83
CA ASN A 341 -0.98 15.29 -5.20
C ASN A 341 0.33 14.58 -5.50
N HIS A 342 0.42 13.96 -6.67
CA HIS A 342 1.62 13.32 -7.16
C HIS A 342 2.00 13.94 -8.50
N THR A 343 3.27 14.29 -8.67
CA THR A 343 3.76 14.77 -9.97
C THR A 343 4.43 13.68 -10.80
N GLY A 344 4.65 12.48 -10.24
CA GLY A 344 5.32 11.37 -10.92
C GLY A 344 6.80 11.64 -11.16
N THR A 345 7.42 12.48 -10.33
CA THR A 345 8.80 12.96 -10.50
C THR A 345 9.71 12.61 -9.33
N SER A 346 9.15 12.14 -8.21
CA SER A 346 9.96 11.70 -7.08
C SER A 346 10.78 10.47 -7.47
N TYR A 347 11.95 10.33 -6.85
CA TYR A 347 12.76 9.11 -6.97
C TYR A 347 11.93 7.86 -6.63
N TRP A 348 11.09 7.96 -5.59
CA TRP A 348 10.25 6.88 -5.08
C TRP A 348 9.05 6.52 -5.96
N GLU A 349 8.74 7.37 -6.94
CA GLU A 349 7.69 7.16 -7.96
C GLU A 349 8.27 6.57 -9.25
N THR A 350 9.60 6.46 -9.36
CA THR A 350 10.27 6.13 -10.61
C THR A 350 11.31 5.02 -10.47
N HIS A 351 11.62 4.59 -9.24
CA HIS A 351 12.65 3.59 -8.94
C HIS A 351 12.19 2.61 -7.87
N THR A 352 12.59 1.35 -8.02
CA THR A 352 12.55 0.31 -6.97
C THR A 352 13.99 0.00 -6.55
N PRO A 353 14.51 0.56 -5.45
CA PRO A 353 15.90 0.40 -5.09
C PRO A 353 16.29 -1.05 -4.94
N PHE A 354 17.46 -1.41 -5.44
CA PHE A 354 18.06 -2.73 -5.27
C PHE A 354 17.32 -3.92 -5.89
N ALA A 355 16.17 -3.70 -6.56
CA ALA A 355 15.50 -4.70 -7.38
C ALA A 355 16.33 -5.13 -8.60
N GLU A 356 15.90 -6.18 -9.30
CA GLU A 356 16.53 -6.60 -10.57
C GLU A 356 16.45 -5.51 -11.64
N ASN A 357 15.34 -4.75 -11.63
CA ASN A 357 15.10 -3.63 -12.54
C ASN A 357 15.02 -2.32 -11.74
N PRO A 358 16.15 -1.76 -11.28
CA PRO A 358 16.16 -0.65 -10.32
C PRO A 358 15.61 0.67 -10.89
N ASN A 359 15.54 0.80 -12.22
CA ASN A 359 14.99 1.96 -12.93
C ASN A 359 13.56 1.70 -13.43
N SER A 360 12.85 0.75 -12.82
CA SER A 360 11.44 0.48 -13.08
C SER A 360 10.70 0.58 -11.77
N ILE A 361 9.45 1.03 -11.82
CA ILE A 361 8.47 0.69 -10.79
C ILE A 361 7.64 -0.49 -11.27
N TYR A 362 7.09 -1.25 -10.32
CA TYR A 362 6.22 -2.37 -10.64
C TYR A 362 4.78 -1.94 -10.96
N GLY A 363 4.41 -0.70 -10.57
CA GLY A 363 3.17 -0.06 -10.95
C GLY A 363 3.36 1.17 -11.84
N HIS A 364 2.34 2.01 -11.85
CA HIS A 364 2.15 3.25 -12.57
C HIS A 364 1.51 4.23 -11.60
N ILE A 365 2.04 5.45 -11.56
CA ILE A 365 1.44 6.55 -10.81
C ILE A 365 1.24 7.72 -11.76
N GLU A 366 0.00 7.99 -12.16
CA GLU A 366 -0.28 9.17 -12.96
C GLU A 366 -0.02 10.44 -12.14
N PRO A 367 0.49 11.50 -12.78
CA PRO A 367 0.47 12.82 -12.19
C PRO A 367 -0.98 13.30 -11.98
N GLY A 368 -1.37 13.61 -10.75
CA GLY A 368 -2.72 14.02 -10.42
C GLY A 368 -3.03 14.00 -8.93
N ILE A 369 -4.31 14.18 -8.62
CA ILE A 369 -4.85 14.18 -7.27
C ILE A 369 -5.41 12.79 -6.95
N TYR A 370 -5.05 12.25 -5.79
CA TYR A 370 -5.54 10.98 -5.28
C TYR A 370 -6.33 11.21 -3.98
N VAL A 371 -7.33 10.36 -3.77
CA VAL A 371 -8.24 10.45 -2.63
C VAL A 371 -8.20 9.16 -1.84
N ILE A 372 -7.72 9.20 -0.61
CA ILE A 372 -7.73 8.06 0.31
C ILE A 372 -8.92 8.24 1.24
N ARG A 373 -9.78 7.24 1.34
CA ARG A 373 -10.83 7.19 2.36
C ARG A 373 -10.36 6.35 3.53
N GLN A 374 -10.54 6.87 4.73
CA GLN A 374 -10.40 6.16 5.98
C GLN A 374 -11.78 5.96 6.63
N ASN A 375 -12.07 4.73 7.03
CA ASN A 375 -13.25 4.32 7.78
C ASN A 375 -12.80 3.62 9.08
N GLY A 376 -12.56 4.40 10.13
CA GLY A 376 -12.00 3.86 11.37
C GLY A 376 -10.49 3.73 11.36
N LEU A 377 -9.92 3.34 12.51
CA LEU A 377 -8.48 3.15 12.66
C LEU A 377 -8.02 1.75 12.30
N LYS A 378 -8.89 0.74 12.39
CA LYS A 378 -8.53 -0.67 12.23
C LYS A 378 -9.29 -1.29 11.08
N ASN A 379 -8.64 -2.16 10.35
CA ASN A 379 -9.31 -3.01 9.38
C ASN A 379 -10.38 -3.86 10.08
N ALA A 380 -11.56 -3.89 9.50
CA ALA A 380 -12.57 -4.87 9.88
C ALA A 380 -12.16 -6.22 9.29
N SER A 381 -12.66 -7.32 9.86
CA SER A 381 -12.32 -8.69 9.42
C SER A 381 -12.64 -9.00 7.94
N SER A 382 -13.36 -8.11 7.24
CA SER A 382 -13.76 -8.27 5.84
C SER A 382 -13.47 -7.06 4.95
N GLN A 383 -12.96 -5.95 5.49
CA GLN A 383 -12.75 -4.71 4.74
C GLN A 383 -11.59 -3.89 5.31
N PHE A 384 -10.79 -3.29 4.41
CA PHE A 384 -9.75 -2.36 4.79
C PHE A 384 -10.37 -1.05 5.26
N SER A 385 -9.86 -0.55 6.37
CA SER A 385 -10.22 0.75 6.91
C SER A 385 -9.63 1.90 6.11
N LYS A 386 -8.62 1.68 5.26
CA LYS A 386 -8.03 2.71 4.40
C LYS A 386 -7.96 2.21 2.97
N MET A 387 -8.54 2.96 2.06
CA MET A 387 -8.61 2.59 0.64
C MET A 387 -8.41 3.82 -0.24
N LEU A 388 -7.69 3.65 -1.33
CA LEU A 388 -7.71 4.62 -2.42
C LEU A 388 -9.08 4.59 -3.10
N ILE A 389 -9.58 5.77 -3.48
CA ILE A 389 -10.73 5.97 -4.36
C ILE A 389 -10.19 6.39 -5.74
N PRO A 390 -10.13 5.47 -6.72
CA PRO A 390 -9.78 5.77 -8.10
C PRO A 390 -10.74 6.77 -8.76
N ALA A 391 -10.21 7.65 -9.60
CA ALA A 391 -10.99 8.64 -10.34
C ALA A 391 -11.85 8.04 -11.47
N ASP A 392 -11.59 6.80 -11.89
CA ASP A 392 -12.39 6.09 -12.90
C ASP A 392 -13.81 5.74 -12.41
N GLY A 393 -14.00 5.72 -11.09
CA GLY A 393 -15.29 5.61 -10.43
C GLY A 393 -15.74 4.19 -10.16
N ARG A 394 -17.04 4.08 -9.90
CA ARG A 394 -17.69 2.83 -9.52
C ARG A 394 -18.54 2.30 -10.65
N TYR A 395 -18.53 0.99 -10.78
CA TYR A 395 -19.25 0.24 -11.80
C TYR A 395 -20.00 -0.92 -11.17
N ASP A 396 -21.02 -1.40 -11.87
CA ASP A 396 -21.53 -2.75 -11.64
C ASP A 396 -20.47 -3.76 -12.08
N TRP A 397 -20.40 -4.90 -11.38
CA TRP A 397 -19.45 -5.97 -11.67
C TRP A 397 -20.16 -7.31 -11.63
N GLU A 398 -19.90 -8.15 -12.63
CA GLU A 398 -20.48 -9.48 -12.73
C GLU A 398 -19.39 -10.54 -12.86
N VAL A 399 -19.62 -11.72 -12.28
CA VAL A 399 -18.73 -12.88 -12.43
C VAL A 399 -19.12 -13.63 -13.70
N ASN A 400 -18.28 -13.54 -14.74
CA ASN A 400 -18.49 -14.23 -16.03
C ASN A 400 -17.68 -15.54 -16.16
N GLY A 401 -16.97 -15.94 -15.10
CA GLY A 401 -16.24 -17.20 -15.07
C GLY A 401 -15.41 -17.38 -13.81
N VAL A 402 -14.61 -18.44 -13.78
CA VAL A 402 -13.64 -18.69 -12.71
C VAL A 402 -12.32 -19.21 -13.27
N ILE A 403 -11.26 -19.02 -12.50
CA ILE A 403 -9.91 -19.49 -12.79
C ILE A 403 -9.28 -20.10 -11.54
N THR A 404 -8.50 -21.18 -11.67
CA THR A 404 -7.61 -21.63 -10.59
C THR A 404 -6.48 -20.62 -10.43
N ASN A 405 -6.17 -20.20 -9.18
CA ASN A 405 -5.16 -19.18 -8.93
C ASN A 405 -3.84 -19.50 -9.65
N PRO A 406 -3.42 -18.67 -10.64
CA PRO A 406 -2.20 -18.92 -11.41
C PRO A 406 -0.93 -18.71 -10.58
N TYR A 407 -1.02 -18.03 -9.43
CA TYR A 407 0.11 -17.67 -8.57
C TYR A 407 0.37 -18.65 -7.42
N GLY A 408 -0.40 -19.74 -7.35
CA GLY A 408 -0.21 -20.81 -6.37
C GLY A 408 -1.46 -21.11 -5.52
N GLY A 409 -1.56 -22.36 -5.07
CA GLY A 409 -2.70 -22.84 -4.27
C GLY A 409 -3.88 -23.35 -5.12
N ASN A 410 -4.71 -24.20 -4.52
CA ASN A 410 -5.90 -24.80 -5.17
C ASN A 410 -7.14 -23.88 -5.11
N ARG A 411 -6.94 -22.57 -4.95
CA ARG A 411 -8.02 -21.58 -4.82
C ARG A 411 -8.63 -21.28 -6.19
N ILE A 412 -9.94 -21.03 -6.20
CA ILE A 412 -10.71 -20.66 -7.39
C ILE A 412 -11.07 -19.18 -7.25
N LEU A 413 -10.65 -18.38 -8.23
CA LEU A 413 -10.85 -16.93 -8.25
C LEU A 413 -11.86 -16.57 -9.36
N PRO A 414 -12.72 -15.56 -9.15
CA PRO A 414 -13.67 -15.11 -10.16
C PRO A 414 -12.99 -14.37 -11.32
N LEU A 415 -13.55 -14.53 -12.52
CA LEU A 415 -13.30 -13.67 -13.68
C LEU A 415 -14.40 -12.61 -13.74
N TRP A 416 -14.00 -11.35 -13.61
CA TRP A 416 -14.89 -10.20 -13.53
C TRP A 416 -15.12 -9.54 -14.88
N GLU A 417 -16.35 -9.10 -15.10
CA GLU A 417 -16.74 -8.25 -16.22
C GLU A 417 -17.29 -6.93 -15.68
N ARG A 418 -16.78 -5.81 -16.21
CA ARG A 418 -17.19 -4.45 -15.84
C ARG A 418 -18.51 -4.11 -16.54
N GLY A 419 -19.51 -3.73 -15.77
CA GLY A 419 -20.82 -3.28 -16.23
C GLY A 419 -20.91 -1.77 -16.42
N GLU A 420 -22.13 -1.25 -16.29
CA GLU A 420 -22.42 0.19 -16.41
C GLU A 420 -21.93 0.97 -15.16
N PRO A 421 -21.65 2.28 -15.28
CA PRO A 421 -21.32 3.12 -14.13
C PRO A 421 -22.42 3.07 -13.06
N ASN A 422 -22.04 2.85 -11.80
CA ASN A 422 -22.96 2.81 -10.68
C ASN A 422 -22.41 3.58 -9.48
N ILE A 423 -22.73 4.87 -9.46
CA ILE A 423 -22.33 5.82 -8.41
C ILE A 423 -22.82 5.44 -7.00
N ARG A 424 -23.98 4.78 -6.87
CA ARG A 424 -24.62 4.59 -5.55
C ARG A 424 -24.18 3.31 -4.87
N THR A 425 -24.15 2.21 -5.61
CA THR A 425 -23.95 0.86 -5.05
C THR A 425 -22.89 0.05 -5.79
N GLY A 426 -22.30 0.60 -6.85
CA GLY A 426 -21.20 -0.05 -7.57
C GLY A 426 -19.93 -0.12 -6.74
N TYR A 427 -18.93 -0.76 -7.33
CA TYR A 427 -17.60 -0.93 -6.74
C TYR A 427 -16.54 -0.36 -7.68
N HIS A 428 -15.49 0.21 -7.12
CA HIS A 428 -14.30 0.56 -7.89
C HIS A 428 -13.32 -0.62 -7.97
N THR A 429 -12.32 -0.51 -8.84
CA THR A 429 -11.34 -1.57 -9.17
C THR A 429 -10.51 -2.07 -7.98
N LEU A 430 -10.43 -1.28 -6.90
CA LEU A 430 -9.65 -1.58 -5.69
C LEU A 430 -10.51 -2.10 -4.52
N GLU A 431 -11.82 -2.28 -4.71
CA GLU A 431 -12.74 -2.86 -3.71
C GLU A 431 -12.88 -4.39 -3.88
N MET A 432 -13.28 -5.06 -2.78
CA MET A 432 -13.80 -6.43 -2.87
C MET A 432 -15.27 -6.40 -3.27
N VAL A 433 -15.63 -7.25 -4.24
CA VAL A 433 -17.00 -7.31 -4.77
C VAL A 433 -17.70 -8.57 -4.22
N PRO A 434 -18.75 -8.40 -3.40
CA PRO A 434 -19.64 -9.49 -3.03
C PRO A 434 -20.41 -10.01 -4.24
N HIS A 435 -20.52 -11.33 -4.37
CA HIS A 435 -21.27 -11.95 -5.46
C HIS A 435 -21.97 -13.23 -5.00
N ASN A 436 -23.06 -13.64 -5.65
CA ASN A 436 -23.86 -14.79 -5.22
C ASN A 436 -23.55 -16.09 -5.99
N TYR A 437 -22.43 -16.14 -6.70
CA TYR A 437 -22.06 -17.31 -7.51
C TYR A 437 -21.47 -18.42 -6.62
N SER A 438 -21.88 -19.68 -6.85
CA SER A 438 -21.53 -20.80 -5.96
C SER A 438 -20.09 -21.32 -6.13
N THR A 439 -19.32 -20.76 -7.06
CA THR A 439 -17.94 -21.18 -7.34
C THR A 439 -17.01 -19.99 -7.23
N GLY A 440 -15.92 -20.16 -6.50
CA GLY A 440 -14.94 -19.10 -6.24
C GLY A 440 -14.99 -18.55 -4.82
N GLU A 441 -14.01 -17.73 -4.45
CA GLU A 441 -13.99 -16.98 -3.20
C GLU A 441 -15.04 -15.87 -3.22
N ASN A 442 -15.71 -15.61 -2.09
CA ASN A 442 -16.72 -14.56 -1.98
C ASN A 442 -16.69 -13.92 -0.57
N PRO A 443 -16.59 -12.59 -0.43
CA PRO A 443 -16.30 -11.63 -1.49
C PRO A 443 -14.88 -11.83 -2.06
N ALA A 444 -14.60 -11.27 -3.23
CA ALA A 444 -13.27 -11.35 -3.84
C ALA A 444 -12.84 -10.02 -4.47
N ALA A 445 -11.54 -9.79 -4.52
CA ALA A 445 -10.96 -8.65 -5.24
C ALA A 445 -11.16 -8.79 -6.75
N ILE A 446 -11.12 -7.67 -7.46
CA ILE A 446 -11.22 -7.62 -8.93
C ILE A 446 -9.86 -7.93 -9.54
N VAL A 447 -9.54 -9.22 -9.64
CA VAL A 447 -8.20 -9.70 -10.03
C VAL A 447 -8.07 -9.95 -11.53
N PHE A 448 -9.05 -10.63 -12.12
CA PHE A 448 -8.94 -11.11 -13.49
C PHE A 448 -10.16 -10.72 -14.32
N ALA A 449 -9.94 -10.41 -15.59
CA ALA A 449 -11.00 -10.21 -16.57
C ALA A 449 -10.81 -11.08 -17.83
N PRO A 450 -11.89 -11.36 -18.58
CA PRO A 450 -11.79 -12.06 -19.86
C PRO A 450 -11.02 -11.23 -20.91
N LYS A 451 -10.11 -11.86 -21.65
CA LYS A 451 -9.51 -11.25 -22.84
C LYS A 451 -10.36 -11.53 -24.08
N SER A 452 -10.27 -10.67 -25.09
CA SER A 452 -10.99 -10.80 -26.38
C SER A 452 -10.70 -12.09 -27.16
N ILE A 453 -9.67 -12.87 -26.78
CA ILE A 453 -9.34 -14.17 -27.35
C ILE A 453 -9.48 -15.22 -26.25
N TYR A 454 -10.48 -16.09 -26.35
CA TYR A 454 -10.61 -17.25 -25.46
C TYR A 454 -9.51 -18.29 -25.76
N PRO A 455 -8.90 -18.99 -24.77
CA PRO A 455 -9.18 -19.04 -23.33
C PRO A 455 -8.29 -18.11 -22.48
N TYR A 456 -7.92 -16.94 -22.99
CA TYR A 456 -7.03 -16.04 -22.26
C TYR A 456 -7.81 -15.14 -21.30
N TRP A 457 -7.32 -15.04 -20.08
CA TRP A 457 -7.67 -14.01 -19.11
C TRP A 457 -6.54 -12.97 -19.11
N GLU A 458 -6.86 -11.76 -18.69
CA GLU A 458 -5.88 -10.76 -18.32
C GLU A 458 -5.98 -10.50 -16.82
N ASP A 459 -4.81 -10.40 -16.19
CA ASP A 459 -4.72 -9.85 -14.85
C ASP A 459 -5.02 -8.36 -14.96
N ILE A 460 -6.25 -7.97 -14.61
CA ILE A 460 -6.64 -6.56 -14.54
C ILE A 460 -6.30 -5.98 -13.16
N SER A 461 -5.99 -6.83 -12.17
CA SER A 461 -5.30 -6.43 -10.95
C SER A 461 -3.80 -6.30 -11.13
N GLU A 462 -3.37 -5.74 -12.26
CA GLU A 462 -2.29 -4.78 -12.12
C GLU A 462 -2.84 -3.57 -11.33
N HIS A 463 -3.08 -3.82 -10.04
CA HIS A 463 -2.94 -2.94 -8.90
C HIS A 463 -1.77 -1.96 -9.02
N GLY A 464 -0.86 -2.22 -9.97
CA GLY A 464 0.00 -1.26 -10.62
C GLY A 464 -0.67 0.03 -11.07
N GLY A 465 -1.96 0.08 -11.35
CA GLY A 465 -2.66 1.31 -11.75
C GLY A 465 -2.82 1.50 -13.25
N ASP A 466 -3.80 2.31 -13.62
CA ASP A 466 -4.15 2.65 -14.99
C ASP A 466 -4.19 4.17 -15.19
N GLU A 467 -4.30 4.67 -16.42
CA GLU A 467 -4.28 6.12 -16.68
C GLU A 467 -5.49 6.90 -16.13
N PHE A 468 -6.35 6.27 -15.34
CA PHE A 468 -7.64 6.78 -14.88
C PHE A 468 -7.79 6.78 -13.35
N ASP A 469 -6.77 6.38 -12.58
CA ASP A 469 -6.84 6.38 -11.12
C ASP A 469 -6.76 7.79 -10.51
N ALA A 470 -6.02 8.71 -11.14
CA ALA A 470 -5.86 10.07 -10.65
C ALA A 470 -6.93 11.07 -11.15
N PHE A 471 -7.44 11.90 -10.25
CA PHE A 471 -8.20 13.11 -10.59
C PHE A 471 -7.26 14.12 -11.25
N LYS A 472 -7.63 14.65 -12.42
CA LYS A 472 -6.80 15.58 -13.19
C LYS A 472 -7.65 16.48 -14.08
N MET A 473 -7.07 17.61 -14.46
CA MET A 473 -7.68 18.53 -15.43
C MET A 473 -8.04 17.77 -16.72
N ASP A 474 -9.18 18.11 -17.32
CA ASP A 474 -9.73 17.53 -18.55
C ASP A 474 -10.15 16.05 -18.46
N TYR A 475 -10.21 15.45 -17.26
CA TYR A 475 -10.74 14.09 -17.05
C TYR A 475 -11.80 14.06 -15.95
N GLN A 476 -11.38 13.94 -14.68
CA GLN A 476 -12.24 13.92 -13.51
C GLN A 476 -11.80 15.03 -12.56
N GLU A 477 -12.52 16.16 -12.60
CA GLU A 477 -12.16 17.38 -11.87
C GLU A 477 -13.00 17.59 -10.60
N ILE A 478 -14.05 16.80 -10.43
CA ILE A 478 -15.06 16.96 -9.37
C ILE A 478 -15.14 15.68 -8.54
N PHE A 479 -15.08 15.86 -7.21
CA PHE A 479 -15.38 14.84 -6.21
C PHE A 479 -16.46 15.38 -5.26
N SER A 480 -17.69 14.91 -5.43
CA SER A 480 -18.91 15.47 -4.86
C SER A 480 -19.90 14.37 -4.47
N PRO A 481 -21.09 14.70 -3.93
CA PRO A 481 -22.16 13.72 -3.72
C PRO A 481 -22.68 13.08 -5.02
N TRP A 482 -22.46 13.74 -6.16
CA TRP A 482 -23.10 13.45 -7.45
C TRP A 482 -22.11 13.00 -8.53
N SER A 483 -20.80 13.11 -8.29
CA SER A 483 -19.75 12.65 -9.20
C SER A 483 -19.54 11.14 -9.12
N ASN A 484 -18.93 10.54 -10.15
CA ASN A 484 -18.41 9.17 -10.06
C ASN A 484 -16.88 9.21 -10.25
N PRO A 485 -16.07 8.82 -9.24
CA PRO A 485 -16.48 8.41 -7.89
C PRO A 485 -17.09 9.57 -7.09
N ASN A 486 -17.83 9.26 -6.02
CA ASN A 486 -18.42 10.23 -5.11
C ASN A 486 -17.74 10.24 -3.73
N ASN A 487 -18.05 11.28 -2.96
CA ASN A 487 -17.57 11.52 -1.60
C ASN A 487 -18.23 10.66 -0.51
N GLN A 488 -18.70 9.45 -0.86
CA GLN A 488 -19.42 8.60 0.07
C GLN A 488 -18.53 7.97 1.14
N ARG A 489 -19.07 7.93 2.37
CA ARG A 489 -18.58 7.09 3.46
C ARG A 489 -18.73 5.60 3.14
N GLU A 490 -18.22 4.73 4.01
CA GLU A 490 -18.36 3.27 3.86
C GLU A 490 -19.81 2.83 3.71
N ASN A 491 -20.69 3.39 4.55
CA ASN A 491 -22.12 3.09 4.58
C ASN A 491 -22.88 3.64 3.36
N ARG A 492 -22.17 4.21 2.38
CA ARG A 492 -22.68 4.82 1.14
C ARG A 492 -23.49 6.10 1.36
N ASP A 493 -23.38 6.74 2.52
CA ASP A 493 -23.89 8.10 2.73
C ASP A 493 -22.93 9.13 2.12
N SER A 494 -23.47 10.04 1.31
CA SER A 494 -22.70 11.15 0.75
C SER A 494 -22.53 12.27 1.78
N LEU A 495 -21.37 12.92 1.76
CA LEU A 495 -21.09 14.07 2.60
C LEU A 495 -21.46 15.37 1.91
N ASN A 496 -21.78 16.41 2.67
CA ASN A 496 -22.25 17.69 2.11
C ASN A 496 -21.07 18.59 1.66
N PHE A 497 -20.17 18.09 0.82
CA PHE A 497 -19.07 18.88 0.25
C PHE A 497 -18.71 18.51 -1.19
N THR A 498 -18.13 19.45 -1.93
CA THR A 498 -17.46 19.17 -3.21
C THR A 498 -16.00 19.59 -3.17
N MET A 499 -15.09 18.75 -3.67
CA MET A 499 -13.75 19.14 -4.10
C MET A 499 -13.75 19.35 -5.62
N HIS A 500 -13.20 20.48 -6.05
CA HIS A 500 -13.05 20.85 -7.46
C HIS A 500 -11.60 21.22 -7.76
N LEU A 501 -11.03 20.58 -8.78
CA LEU A 501 -9.72 20.91 -9.35
C LEU A 501 -9.83 22.19 -10.18
N ASN A 502 -9.70 23.36 -9.53
CA ASN A 502 -9.94 24.65 -10.18
C ASN A 502 -8.84 25.05 -11.16
N TYR A 503 -7.59 24.67 -10.88
CA TYR A 503 -6.44 25.02 -11.73
C TYR A 503 -5.23 24.13 -11.42
N ARG A 504 -4.40 23.87 -12.43
CA ARG A 504 -3.07 23.25 -12.26
C ARG A 504 -1.97 24.21 -12.71
N TYR A 505 -1.04 24.51 -11.82
CA TYR A 505 0.14 25.31 -12.11
C TYR A 505 1.17 24.51 -12.91
N SER A 506 2.05 25.20 -13.64
CA SER A 506 3.08 24.57 -14.48
C SER A 506 4.10 23.75 -13.70
N ASN A 507 4.26 24.04 -12.39
CA ASN A 507 5.11 23.27 -11.48
C ASN A 507 4.41 21.99 -10.93
N GLY A 508 3.20 21.68 -11.40
CA GLY A 508 2.44 20.51 -10.96
C GLY A 508 1.61 20.71 -9.68
N THR A 509 1.69 21.87 -9.02
CA THR A 509 0.79 22.21 -7.90
C THR A 509 -0.65 22.38 -8.40
N TYR A 510 -1.62 21.85 -7.65
CA TYR A 510 -3.04 22.09 -7.90
C TYR A 510 -3.59 23.18 -7.00
N GLN A 511 -4.53 23.97 -7.53
CA GLN A 511 -5.43 24.79 -6.74
C GLN A 511 -6.77 24.06 -6.64
N LEU A 512 -7.11 23.64 -5.42
CA LEU A 512 -8.33 22.92 -5.10
C LEU A 512 -9.33 23.88 -4.46
N LYS A 513 -10.57 23.88 -4.96
CA LYS A 513 -11.69 24.57 -4.33
C LYS A 513 -12.57 23.57 -3.61
N PHE A 514 -12.92 23.89 -2.37
CA PHE A 514 -13.84 23.09 -1.56
C PHE A 514 -15.11 23.89 -1.31
N TYR A 515 -16.26 23.28 -1.56
CA TYR A 515 -17.58 23.86 -1.34
C TYR A 515 -18.25 23.08 -0.21
N MET A 516 -18.21 23.63 1.00
CA MET A 516 -18.73 22.99 2.21
C MET A 516 -20.16 23.44 2.46
N ASN A 517 -21.05 22.50 2.75
CA ASN A 517 -22.49 22.68 2.97
C ASN A 517 -23.32 23.25 1.82
N ASP A 518 -22.71 23.51 0.68
CA ASP A 518 -23.38 23.86 -0.57
C ASP A 518 -22.61 23.24 -1.75
N PRO A 519 -22.61 21.90 -1.88
CA PRO A 519 -21.90 21.23 -2.95
C PRO A 519 -22.42 21.62 -4.34
N SER A 520 -23.69 22.06 -4.46
CA SER A 520 -24.28 22.52 -5.74
C SER A 520 -23.65 23.81 -6.26
N ALA A 521 -23.00 24.61 -5.42
CA ALA A 521 -22.29 25.81 -5.89
C ALA A 521 -21.01 25.50 -6.69
N SER A 522 -20.59 24.23 -6.77
CA SER A 522 -19.48 23.78 -7.61
C SER A 522 -19.90 23.61 -9.07
N PRO A 523 -18.96 23.62 -10.04
CA PRO A 523 -19.29 23.17 -11.40
C PRO A 523 -19.84 21.73 -11.40
N PRO A 524 -20.73 21.39 -12.35
CA PRO A 524 -21.28 20.04 -12.43
C PRO A 524 -20.19 19.02 -12.75
N SER A 525 -20.39 17.80 -12.28
CA SER A 525 -19.52 16.65 -12.52
C SER A 525 -19.49 16.30 -14.01
N THR A 526 -18.39 15.68 -14.47
CA THR A 526 -18.29 15.16 -15.84
C THR A 526 -19.46 14.21 -16.14
N PRO A 527 -20.19 14.38 -17.26
CA PRO A 527 -21.23 13.44 -17.66
C PRO A 527 -20.67 12.03 -17.79
N GLN A 528 -21.40 11.06 -17.25
CA GLN A 528 -20.95 9.67 -17.23
C GLN A 528 -21.40 8.94 -18.49
N ASN A 529 -20.72 7.83 -18.79
CA ASN A 529 -21.16 6.88 -19.80
C ASN A 529 -21.39 7.49 -21.20
N LEU A 530 -20.54 8.42 -21.61
CA LEU A 530 -20.63 9.05 -22.93
C LEU A 530 -20.37 8.00 -24.02
N LYS A 531 -21.41 7.62 -24.77
CA LYS A 531 -21.35 6.66 -25.88
C LYS A 531 -21.50 7.38 -27.21
N LEU A 532 -20.73 6.92 -28.20
CA LEU A 532 -20.89 7.30 -29.61
C LEU A 532 -21.42 6.10 -30.39
N SER A 533 -22.54 6.30 -31.08
CA SER A 533 -23.12 5.33 -32.00
C SER A 533 -23.50 5.99 -33.32
N THR A 534 -24.11 5.24 -34.23
CA THR A 534 -24.61 5.77 -35.50
C THR A 534 -26.13 5.66 -35.53
N THR A 535 -26.79 6.74 -35.95
CA THR A 535 -28.22 6.71 -36.26
C THR A 535 -28.47 5.92 -37.55
N ALA A 536 -29.74 5.57 -37.80
CA ALA A 536 -30.17 4.91 -39.04
C ALA A 536 -29.78 5.68 -40.32
N ASN A 537 -29.53 6.99 -40.23
CA ASN A 537 -29.11 7.85 -41.34
C ASN A 537 -27.59 8.10 -41.38
N ASN A 538 -26.78 7.31 -40.66
CA ASN A 538 -25.33 7.46 -40.54
C ASN A 538 -24.86 8.80 -39.93
N HIS A 539 -25.71 9.48 -39.16
CA HIS A 539 -25.27 10.61 -38.32
C HIS A 539 -24.73 10.11 -36.97
N PRO A 540 -23.70 10.77 -36.40
CA PRO A 540 -23.23 10.47 -35.05
C PRO A 540 -24.39 10.62 -34.04
N LEU A 541 -24.58 9.64 -33.17
CA LEU A 541 -25.49 9.73 -32.03
C LEU A 541 -24.65 9.69 -30.75
N LEU A 542 -24.68 10.78 -30.00
CA LEU A 542 -24.09 10.87 -28.67
C LEU A 542 -25.17 10.62 -27.63
N THR A 543 -24.87 9.79 -26.63
CA THR A 543 -25.72 9.57 -25.44
C THR A 543 -24.85 9.57 -24.19
N TRP A 544 -25.39 10.02 -23.06
CA TRP A 544 -24.70 10.04 -21.77
C TRP A 544 -25.72 9.87 -20.64
N ASP A 545 -25.26 9.61 -19.42
CA ASP A 545 -26.13 9.53 -18.25
C ASP A 545 -26.42 10.93 -17.68
N GLU A 546 -27.64 11.12 -17.19
CA GLU A 546 -28.04 12.39 -16.58
C GLU A 546 -27.22 12.69 -15.32
N ASN A 547 -26.76 13.92 -15.22
CA ASN A 547 -26.08 14.47 -14.06
C ASN A 547 -27.06 14.57 -12.89
N LEU A 548 -26.60 14.25 -11.67
CA LEU A 548 -27.47 14.16 -10.50
C LEU A 548 -27.53 15.45 -9.67
N GLU A 549 -26.81 16.49 -10.08
CA GLU A 549 -26.83 17.81 -9.46
C GLU A 549 -28.24 18.44 -9.51
N PRO A 550 -28.77 18.94 -8.39
CA PRO A 550 -30.15 19.44 -8.30
C PRO A 550 -30.39 20.75 -9.06
N ASP A 551 -29.33 21.48 -9.39
CA ASP A 551 -29.34 22.76 -10.10
C ASP A 551 -28.92 22.65 -11.57
N LEU A 552 -28.85 21.42 -12.11
CA LEU A 552 -28.56 21.18 -13.52
C LEU A 552 -29.59 21.86 -14.44
N ASN A 553 -29.12 22.75 -15.31
CA ASN A 553 -29.96 23.44 -16.29
C ASN A 553 -30.04 22.67 -17.63
N GLY A 554 -28.95 22.03 -18.04
CA GLY A 554 -28.85 21.27 -19.28
C GLY A 554 -27.42 21.20 -19.82
N TYR A 555 -27.28 20.67 -21.03
CA TYR A 555 -26.01 20.35 -21.67
C TYR A 555 -25.73 21.26 -22.86
N ARG A 556 -24.46 21.63 -23.05
CA ARG A 556 -23.98 22.26 -24.28
C ARG A 556 -23.16 21.25 -25.07
N VAL A 557 -23.68 20.82 -26.22
CA VAL A 557 -22.99 19.90 -27.12
C VAL A 557 -22.28 20.69 -28.20
N TYR A 558 -20.95 20.64 -28.22
CA TYR A 558 -20.12 21.36 -29.18
C TYR A 558 -19.85 20.48 -30.41
N LYS A 559 -19.98 21.08 -31.59
CA LYS A 559 -19.68 20.45 -32.88
C LYS A 559 -18.63 21.27 -33.62
N LYS A 560 -17.53 20.62 -33.98
CA LYS A 560 -16.47 21.20 -34.83
C LYS A 560 -16.55 20.61 -36.23
N LEU A 561 -16.81 21.46 -37.21
CA LEU A 561 -16.78 21.12 -38.64
C LEU A 561 -15.45 21.58 -39.23
N ILE A 562 -14.73 20.64 -39.86
CA ILE A 562 -13.53 20.94 -40.65
C ILE A 562 -13.98 21.11 -42.10
N ILE A 563 -13.83 22.32 -42.64
CA ILE A 563 -14.24 22.67 -44.01
C ILE A 563 -13.03 22.52 -44.93
N SER A 564 -13.26 22.20 -46.21
CA SER A 564 -12.22 22.12 -47.24
C SER A 564 -11.32 23.38 -47.22
N GLY A 565 -10.01 23.18 -47.12
CA GLY A 565 -9.02 24.26 -46.96
C GLY A 565 -8.49 24.44 -45.52
N GLY A 566 -8.94 23.62 -44.56
CA GLY A 566 -8.42 23.61 -43.18
C GLY A 566 -9.10 24.61 -42.22
N SER A 567 -10.09 25.36 -42.68
CA SER A 567 -10.90 26.23 -41.82
C SER A 567 -11.81 25.42 -40.89
N THR A 568 -11.92 25.82 -39.63
CA THR A 568 -12.78 25.16 -38.64
C THR A 568 -13.92 26.05 -38.21
N ASN A 569 -15.14 25.53 -38.19
CA ASN A 569 -16.31 26.18 -37.60
C ASN A 569 -16.75 25.38 -36.36
N THR A 570 -16.81 26.05 -35.20
CA THR A 570 -17.30 25.47 -33.96
C THR A 570 -18.64 26.10 -33.60
N SER A 571 -19.68 25.27 -33.48
CA SER A 571 -21.00 25.66 -32.99
C SER A 571 -21.39 24.81 -31.78
N TYR A 572 -22.39 25.22 -31.01
CA TYR A 572 -22.96 24.36 -29.97
C TYR A 572 -24.49 24.35 -30.01
N VAL A 573 -25.07 23.29 -29.47
CA VAL A 573 -26.50 23.16 -29.21
C VAL A 573 -26.73 23.01 -27.71
N PHE A 574 -27.69 23.75 -27.17
CA PHE A 574 -28.16 23.56 -25.81
C PHE A 574 -29.32 22.55 -25.81
N THR A 575 -29.26 21.57 -24.92
CA THR A 575 -30.29 20.53 -24.79
C THR A 575 -30.48 20.15 -23.34
N THR A 576 -31.70 19.80 -22.95
CA THR A 576 -32.00 19.19 -21.66
C THR A 576 -32.15 17.66 -21.78
N SER A 577 -31.99 17.12 -22.99
CA SER A 577 -31.96 15.67 -23.23
C SER A 577 -30.55 15.12 -23.03
N THR A 578 -30.47 13.85 -22.67
CA THR A 578 -29.24 13.05 -22.56
C THR A 578 -28.77 12.44 -23.89
N SER A 579 -29.22 13.00 -25.03
CA SER A 579 -28.83 12.54 -26.36
C SER A 579 -28.76 13.67 -27.39
N TYR A 580 -27.91 13.51 -28.40
CA TYR A 580 -27.76 14.45 -29.51
C TYR A 580 -27.36 13.74 -30.82
N THR A 581 -27.91 14.20 -31.95
CA THR A 581 -27.61 13.72 -33.33
C THR A 581 -27.09 14.83 -34.22
#